data_AF-A0A2H1GUB9-F1
#
_entry.id   AF-A0A2H1GUB9-F1
#
_cell.length_a   1.000
_cell.length_b   1.000
_cell.length_c   1.000
_cell.angle_alpha   90.00
_cell.angle_beta   90.00
_cell.angle_gamma   90.00
#
_symmetry.space_group_name_H-M   'P 1'
#
loop_
_entity.id
_entity.type
_entity.pdbx_description
1 polymer ?
#
loop_
_entity_poly.entity_id
_entity_poly.type
_entity_poly.pdbx_seq_one_letter_code
_entity_poly.pdbx_strand_id
1 'polypeptide(L)'
;MPEHNNDPHANMGNYNPRPNLGNTPSHDDIRTSLQIGRPSDAEAVTDHQEIPHKIRLDIRQDQAFLDLYQKLHNTSGSDMKQTDLQIFFRGDSRGESQSPSAWLAAVFTQMFDPNLALFAPTPADGRVMHPSEYPHLPVFRFAGKMVGLAMRAKVTLPVRLSRAVLRRMLLVEAVDIAFEDLMEDLRLFDLERYDMLVNVLEKEIPPGLTFSIESERFGAVKVFDLLEDGRNALVNEGNKREYVRCVAEWLLFRSVEQQHDAFAQGVHDIVSNVELSQGQGIEELDRV
;
A
#
# COMPACT_ATOMS: atom_id res chain seq x y z
N MET A 1 -17.46 56.42 -25.90
CA MET A 1 -18.52 57.05 -25.09
C MET A 1 -19.81 56.97 -25.90
N PRO A 2 -20.89 56.35 -25.38
CA PRO A 2 -21.42 56.65 -24.06
C PRO A 2 -21.44 55.48 -23.07
N GLU A 3 -21.52 55.88 -21.80
CA GLU A 3 -21.66 55.10 -20.57
C GLU A 3 -23.13 54.95 -20.12
N HIS A 4 -23.30 54.26 -18.98
CA HIS A 4 -24.45 54.08 -18.09
C HIS A 4 -25.26 52.80 -18.36
N ASN A 5 -25.57 51.93 -17.38
CA ASN A 5 -25.60 52.07 -15.92
C ASN A 5 -25.68 50.67 -15.26
N ASN A 6 -25.04 50.48 -14.09
CA ASN A 6 -25.51 49.84 -12.83
C ASN A 6 -26.64 48.78 -12.86
N ASP A 7 -26.71 47.69 -12.09
CA ASP A 7 -26.04 47.16 -10.88
C ASP A 7 -26.60 45.70 -10.65
N PRO A 8 -26.63 45.07 -9.46
CA PRO A 8 -25.96 43.82 -9.11
C PRO A 8 -26.91 42.61 -8.92
N HIS A 9 -26.32 41.43 -8.66
CA HIS A 9 -26.96 40.12 -8.38
C HIS A 9 -27.52 39.35 -9.58
N ALA A 10 -26.72 38.40 -10.09
CA ALA A 10 -27.25 37.14 -10.60
C ALA A 10 -26.21 36.01 -10.47
N ASN A 11 -26.43 35.20 -9.43
CA ASN A 11 -26.25 33.76 -9.42
C ASN A 11 -24.82 33.19 -9.58
N MET A 12 -24.22 32.83 -8.43
CA MET A 12 -23.20 31.79 -8.34
C MET A 12 -23.77 30.49 -8.90
N GLY A 13 -23.35 30.14 -10.12
CA GLY A 13 -23.54 28.81 -10.67
C GLY A 13 -22.72 27.80 -9.88
N ASN A 14 -23.39 27.03 -9.03
CA ASN A 14 -22.92 25.75 -8.51
C ASN A 14 -22.38 24.91 -9.68
N TYR A 15 -21.06 24.71 -9.72
CA TYR A 15 -20.45 23.68 -10.56
C TYR A 15 -19.66 22.73 -9.66
N ASN A 16 -20.31 21.63 -9.33
CA ASN A 16 -19.75 20.48 -8.64
C ASN A 16 -19.66 19.33 -9.66
N PRO A 17 -18.48 18.99 -10.20
CA PRO A 17 -18.34 17.75 -10.95
C PRO A 17 -17.98 16.63 -9.96
N ARG A 18 -19.02 15.96 -9.45
CA ARG A 18 -18.87 14.60 -8.90
C ARG A 18 -18.39 13.68 -10.04
N PRO A 19 -17.34 12.87 -9.87
CA PRO A 19 -17.12 11.75 -10.76
C PRO A 19 -18.24 10.73 -10.58
N ASN A 20 -18.75 10.26 -11.71
CA ASN A 20 -19.82 9.29 -11.80
C ASN A 20 -19.34 7.94 -11.22
N LEU A 21 -19.68 7.65 -9.96
CA LEU A 21 -19.50 6.35 -9.31
C LEU A 21 -20.51 5.35 -9.90
N GLY A 22 -20.26 4.96 -11.15
CA GLY A 22 -20.91 3.83 -11.79
C GLY A 22 -20.18 2.56 -11.41
N ASN A 23 -20.83 1.72 -10.60
CA ASN A 23 -20.47 0.34 -10.27
C ASN A 23 -19.11 0.13 -9.59
N THR A 24 -18.97 0.64 -8.37
CA THR A 24 -18.09 0.00 -7.39
C THR A 24 -18.75 -1.33 -6.95
N PRO A 25 -18.02 -2.47 -6.96
CA PRO A 25 -18.56 -3.72 -6.45
C PRO A 25 -18.96 -3.57 -4.98
N SER A 26 -20.05 -4.23 -4.58
CA SER A 26 -20.47 -4.23 -3.19
C SER A 26 -19.41 -4.93 -2.34
N HIS A 27 -19.23 -4.48 -1.09
CA HIS A 27 -18.38 -5.11 -0.08
C HIS A 27 -18.74 -6.60 0.17
N ASP A 28 -19.90 -7.06 -0.31
CA ASP A 28 -20.35 -8.45 -0.28
C ASP A 28 -19.86 -9.31 -1.47
N ASP A 29 -19.47 -8.71 -2.61
CA ASP A 29 -19.02 -9.44 -3.80
C ASP A 29 -17.60 -10.02 -3.62
N ILE A 30 -16.75 -9.33 -2.85
CA ILE A 30 -15.40 -9.80 -2.50
C ILE A 30 -15.47 -10.87 -1.38
N ARG A 31 -16.40 -10.73 -0.44
CA ARG A 31 -16.66 -11.73 0.62
C ARG A 31 -17.07 -13.10 0.05
N THR A 32 -17.80 -13.10 -1.06
CA THR A 32 -18.25 -14.33 -1.70
C THR A 32 -17.13 -15.06 -2.45
N SER A 33 -16.03 -14.38 -2.76
CA SER A 33 -14.87 -14.97 -3.47
C SER A 33 -13.80 -15.59 -2.55
N LEU A 34 -13.89 -15.37 -1.23
CA LEU A 34 -12.93 -15.82 -0.21
C LEU A 34 -13.64 -16.58 0.93
N GLN A 35 -14.49 -17.56 0.61
CA GLN A 35 -15.04 -18.49 1.60
C GLN A 35 -13.94 -19.41 2.14
N ILE A 36 -13.28 -18.95 3.21
CA ILE A 36 -12.35 -19.71 4.02
C ILE A 36 -13.16 -20.56 5.00
N GLY A 37 -13.16 -21.88 4.80
CA GLY A 37 -13.73 -22.83 5.76
C GLY A 37 -12.99 -22.76 7.11
N ARG A 38 -13.72 -22.91 8.22
CA ARG A 38 -13.11 -23.08 9.54
C ARG A 38 -12.29 -24.39 9.56
N PRO A 39 -11.10 -24.41 10.19
CA PRO A 39 -10.36 -25.66 10.36
C PRO A 39 -11.11 -26.56 11.36
N SER A 40 -11.40 -27.79 10.97
CA SER A 40 -11.74 -28.87 11.91
C SER A 40 -10.45 -29.41 12.51
N ASP A 41 -10.42 -29.58 13.83
CA ASP A 41 -9.31 -30.17 14.57
C ASP A 41 -8.88 -31.51 13.94
N ALA A 42 -7.72 -31.50 13.29
CA ALA A 42 -7.06 -32.70 12.79
C ALA A 42 -5.62 -32.70 13.31
N GLU A 43 -5.28 -33.82 13.95
CA GLU A 43 -4.06 -34.08 14.71
C GLU A 43 -2.78 -33.82 13.89
N ALA A 44 -1.79 -33.23 14.55
CA ALA A 44 -0.46 -32.98 13.99
C ALA A 44 0.28 -34.30 13.74
N VAL A 45 0.27 -34.76 12.50
CA VAL A 45 1.23 -35.75 12.00
C VAL A 45 2.41 -34.98 11.43
N THR A 46 3.54 -34.99 12.14
CA THR A 46 4.83 -34.54 11.60
C THR A 46 5.34 -35.57 10.59
N ASP A 47 4.85 -35.47 9.36
CA ASP A 47 5.48 -36.10 8.20
C ASP A 47 6.47 -35.09 7.61
N HIS A 48 7.77 -35.40 7.66
CA HIS A 48 8.78 -34.64 6.93
C HIS A 48 8.62 -35.01 5.45
N GLN A 49 7.60 -34.44 4.79
CA GLN A 49 7.51 -34.50 3.34
C GLN A 49 8.70 -33.73 2.77
N GLU A 50 9.61 -34.45 2.11
CA GLU A 50 10.58 -33.85 1.19
C GLU A 50 9.79 -33.00 0.19
N ILE A 51 9.97 -31.68 0.26
CA ILE A 51 9.29 -30.75 -0.63
C ILE A 51 9.80 -31.04 -2.04
N PRO A 52 8.91 -31.27 -3.03
CA PRO A 52 9.36 -31.41 -4.40
C PRO A 52 10.11 -30.14 -4.81
N HIS A 53 11.37 -30.27 -5.23
CA HIS A 53 12.17 -29.14 -5.73
C HIS A 53 11.51 -28.36 -6.87
N LYS A 54 10.42 -28.89 -7.45
CA LYS A 54 9.61 -28.31 -8.52
C LYS A 54 8.13 -28.44 -8.18
N ILE A 55 7.39 -27.33 -8.21
CA ILE A 55 5.93 -27.34 -8.05
C ILE A 55 5.28 -26.78 -9.31
N ARG A 56 4.35 -27.55 -9.88
CA ARG A 56 3.50 -27.12 -11.00
C ARG A 56 2.29 -26.35 -10.48
N LEU A 57 2.07 -25.15 -11.01
CA LEU A 57 0.96 -24.27 -10.62
C LEU A 57 0.17 -23.81 -11.85
N ASP A 58 -1.00 -24.40 -12.05
CA ASP A 58 -1.96 -23.97 -13.08
C ASP A 58 -2.87 -22.85 -12.55
N ILE A 59 -2.71 -21.64 -13.10
CA ILE A 59 -3.41 -20.41 -12.68
C ILE A 59 -4.10 -19.72 -13.86
N ARG A 60 -5.10 -18.89 -13.57
CA ARG A 60 -5.70 -17.99 -14.56
C ARG A 60 -4.88 -16.71 -14.63
N GLN A 61 -4.56 -16.24 -15.84
CA GLN A 61 -3.70 -15.06 -16.02
C GLN A 61 -4.31 -13.79 -15.42
N ASP A 62 -5.63 -13.61 -15.56
CA ASP A 62 -6.39 -12.49 -15.02
C ASP A 62 -6.64 -12.60 -13.50
N GLN A 63 -6.40 -13.77 -12.91
CA GLN A 63 -6.54 -14.03 -11.47
C GLN A 63 -5.24 -14.53 -10.83
N ALA A 64 -4.09 -14.16 -11.41
CA ALA A 64 -2.80 -14.74 -11.08
C ALA A 64 -2.43 -14.55 -9.60
N PHE A 65 -2.59 -13.35 -9.05
CA PHE A 65 -2.30 -13.06 -7.64
C PHE A 65 -3.20 -13.87 -6.70
N LEU A 66 -4.51 -13.89 -6.96
CA LEU A 66 -5.47 -14.61 -6.10
C LEU A 66 -5.30 -16.13 -6.17
N ASP A 67 -5.12 -16.69 -7.37
CA ASP A 67 -4.90 -18.13 -7.55
C ASP A 67 -3.59 -18.57 -6.87
N LEU A 68 -2.53 -17.76 -6.95
CA LEU A 68 -1.27 -18.04 -6.26
C LEU A 68 -1.39 -17.86 -4.74
N TYR A 69 -2.11 -16.85 -4.26
CA TYR A 69 -2.36 -16.67 -2.84
C TYR A 69 -3.05 -17.91 -2.26
N GLN A 70 -4.11 -18.41 -2.89
CA GLN A 70 -4.80 -19.63 -2.45
C GLN A 70 -3.87 -20.83 -2.36
N LYS A 71 -2.94 -20.98 -3.32
CA LYS A 71 -2.01 -22.12 -3.40
C LYS A 71 -0.81 -22.00 -2.48
N LEU A 72 -0.31 -20.79 -2.21
CA LEU A 72 1.02 -20.55 -1.64
C LEU A 72 1.04 -19.69 -0.36
N HIS A 73 -0.09 -19.16 0.13
CA HIS A 73 -0.07 -18.26 1.29
C HIS A 73 0.56 -18.88 2.54
N ASN A 74 0.39 -20.19 2.74
CA ASN A 74 0.98 -20.95 3.86
C ASN A 74 2.42 -21.42 3.60
N THR A 75 2.93 -21.28 2.38
CA THR A 75 4.31 -21.65 2.05
C THR A 75 5.29 -20.68 2.71
N SER A 76 6.30 -21.19 3.39
CA SER A 76 7.30 -20.35 4.03
C SER A 76 8.16 -19.62 2.99
N GLY A 77 8.76 -18.49 3.35
CA GLY A 77 9.66 -17.78 2.45
C GLY A 77 10.89 -18.61 2.04
N SER A 78 11.40 -19.45 2.95
CA SER A 78 12.49 -20.39 2.66
C SER A 78 12.08 -21.40 1.60
N ASP A 79 10.90 -21.98 1.73
CA ASP A 79 10.41 -22.97 0.77
C ASP A 79 10.16 -22.33 -0.59
N MET A 80 9.55 -21.13 -0.62
CA MET A 80 9.35 -20.39 -1.88
C MET A 80 10.67 -20.02 -2.57
N LYS A 81 11.74 -19.77 -1.80
CA LYS A 81 13.09 -19.51 -2.35
C LYS A 81 13.72 -20.76 -2.98
N GLN A 82 13.50 -21.93 -2.36
CA GLN A 82 14.15 -23.19 -2.75
C GLN A 82 13.34 -23.96 -3.79
N THR A 83 12.06 -23.62 -3.96
CA THR A 83 11.16 -24.28 -4.90
C THR A 83 11.23 -23.64 -6.28
N ASP A 84 11.43 -24.46 -7.32
CA ASP A 84 11.22 -24.06 -8.71
C ASP A 84 9.71 -24.01 -9.02
N LEU A 85 9.16 -22.79 -9.04
CA LEU A 85 7.74 -22.53 -9.31
C LEU A 85 7.47 -22.57 -10.82
N GLN A 86 6.87 -23.66 -11.28
CA GLN A 86 6.50 -23.84 -12.69
C GLN A 86 5.07 -23.36 -12.92
N ILE A 87 4.92 -22.13 -13.38
CA ILE A 87 3.62 -21.47 -13.59
C ILE A 87 3.08 -21.76 -14.98
N PHE A 88 1.84 -22.23 -15.07
CA PHE A 88 1.13 -22.45 -16.33
C PHE A 88 -0.14 -21.62 -16.36
N PHE A 89 -0.36 -20.89 -17.45
CA PHE A 89 -1.63 -20.19 -17.67
C PHE A 89 -2.66 -21.16 -18.25
N ARG A 90 -3.83 -21.24 -17.63
CA ARG A 90 -4.94 -22.06 -18.11
C ARG A 90 -5.36 -21.60 -19.51
N GLY A 91 -5.45 -22.55 -20.44
CA GLY A 91 -5.81 -22.26 -21.83
C GLY A 91 -4.64 -21.82 -22.71
N ASP A 92 -3.42 -21.71 -22.18
CA ASP A 92 -2.23 -21.51 -23.00
C ASP A 92 -1.91 -22.81 -23.77
N SER A 93 -2.03 -22.75 -25.10
CA SER A 93 -1.80 -23.89 -26.00
C SER A 93 -0.33 -24.29 -26.10
N ARG A 94 0.60 -23.48 -25.58
CA ARG A 94 2.05 -23.77 -25.64
C ARG A 94 2.44 -24.96 -24.77
N GLY A 95 1.72 -25.22 -23.69
CA GLY A 95 2.04 -26.32 -22.76
C GLY A 95 3.37 -26.12 -22.02
N GLU A 96 3.90 -24.89 -21.99
CA GLU A 96 5.18 -24.54 -21.37
C GLU A 96 4.98 -23.69 -20.11
N SER A 97 5.95 -23.76 -19.19
CA SER A 97 5.96 -22.90 -18.01
C SER A 97 6.24 -21.46 -18.43
N GLN A 98 5.49 -20.52 -17.86
CA GLN A 98 5.72 -19.09 -18.04
C GLN A 98 7.04 -18.68 -17.41
N SER A 99 7.72 -17.72 -18.04
CA SER A 99 8.92 -17.12 -17.47
C SER A 99 8.57 -16.29 -16.21
N PRO A 100 9.52 -16.11 -15.28
CA PRO A 100 9.33 -15.25 -14.11
C PRO A 100 8.76 -13.87 -14.45
N SER A 101 9.31 -13.22 -15.48
CA SER A 101 8.83 -11.91 -15.93
C SER A 101 7.37 -11.94 -16.39
N ALA A 102 6.94 -12.97 -17.14
CA ALA A 102 5.58 -13.05 -17.66
C ALA A 102 4.54 -13.29 -16.56
N TRP A 103 4.78 -14.24 -15.65
CA TRP A 103 3.80 -14.53 -14.61
C TRP A 103 3.80 -13.49 -13.48
N LEU A 104 4.95 -12.91 -13.13
CA LEU A 104 5.00 -11.80 -12.15
C LEU A 104 4.32 -10.55 -12.69
N ALA A 105 4.43 -10.26 -14.00
CA ALA A 105 3.68 -9.17 -14.60
C ALA A 105 2.16 -9.34 -14.42
N ALA A 106 1.64 -10.54 -14.69
CA ALA A 106 0.21 -10.84 -14.47
C ALA A 106 -0.20 -10.71 -12.99
N VAL A 107 0.66 -11.16 -12.07
CA VAL A 107 0.47 -10.99 -10.63
C VAL A 107 0.38 -9.51 -10.26
N PHE A 108 1.32 -8.68 -10.71
CA PHE A 108 1.34 -7.27 -10.37
C PHE A 108 0.23 -6.47 -11.03
N THR A 109 -0.20 -6.83 -12.24
CA THR A 109 -1.41 -6.26 -12.86
C THR A 109 -2.62 -6.46 -11.95
N GLN A 110 -2.83 -7.65 -11.39
CA GLN A 110 -3.94 -7.90 -10.47
C GLN A 110 -3.72 -7.26 -9.09
N MET A 111 -2.49 -7.31 -8.56
CA MET A 111 -2.17 -6.84 -7.21
C MET A 111 -2.39 -5.32 -7.04
N PHE A 112 -2.11 -4.55 -8.09
CA PHE A 112 -2.28 -3.10 -8.13
C PHE A 112 -3.60 -2.66 -8.76
N ASP A 113 -4.50 -3.61 -9.08
CA ASP A 113 -5.84 -3.30 -9.54
C ASP A 113 -6.67 -2.66 -8.40
N PRO A 114 -7.29 -1.49 -8.62
CA PRO A 114 -8.12 -0.82 -7.62
C PRO A 114 -9.25 -1.70 -7.06
N ASN A 115 -9.75 -2.67 -7.82
CA ASN A 115 -10.80 -3.59 -7.39
C ASN A 115 -10.32 -4.59 -6.34
N LEU A 116 -9.01 -4.91 -6.30
CA LEU A 116 -8.44 -5.73 -5.22
C LEU A 116 -8.26 -4.92 -3.93
N ALA A 117 -8.26 -3.58 -4.05
CA ALA A 117 -8.19 -2.63 -2.96
C ALA A 117 -7.00 -2.84 -2.00
N LEU A 118 -5.91 -3.49 -2.45
CA LEU A 118 -4.74 -3.76 -1.62
C LEU A 118 -3.79 -2.55 -1.57
N PHE A 119 -3.63 -1.88 -2.71
CA PHE A 119 -2.87 -0.65 -2.84
C PHE A 119 -3.74 0.43 -3.49
N ALA A 120 -3.46 1.68 -3.15
CA ALA A 120 -4.06 2.85 -3.76
C ALA A 120 -2.98 3.77 -4.33
N PRO A 121 -3.26 4.49 -5.43
CA PRO A 121 -2.38 5.54 -5.90
C PRO A 121 -2.26 6.66 -4.86
N THR A 122 -1.09 7.28 -4.74
CA THR A 122 -0.93 8.45 -3.88
C THR A 122 -1.67 9.66 -4.49
N PRO A 123 -2.21 10.57 -3.67
CA PRO A 123 -2.88 11.78 -4.16
C PRO A 123 -2.01 12.63 -5.10
N ALA A 124 -0.70 12.72 -4.84
CA ALA A 124 0.22 13.53 -5.64
C ALA A 124 0.61 12.87 -6.97
N ASP A 125 0.60 11.54 -7.08
CA ASP A 125 1.03 10.82 -8.29
C ASP A 125 0.29 9.48 -8.45
N GLY A 126 -0.58 9.43 -9.47
CA GLY A 126 -1.38 8.24 -9.80
C GLY A 126 -0.61 6.98 -10.18
N ARG A 127 0.72 7.04 -10.32
CA ARG A 127 1.60 5.90 -10.63
C ARG A 127 2.38 5.39 -9.41
N VAL A 128 2.33 6.11 -8.29
CA VAL A 128 2.98 5.72 -7.04
C VAL A 128 1.94 5.05 -6.16
N MET A 129 2.21 3.82 -5.73
CA MET A 129 1.28 3.01 -4.96
C MET A 129 1.64 3.02 -3.48
N HIS A 130 0.61 3.08 -2.63
CA HIS A 130 0.68 3.01 -1.19
C HIS A 130 -0.32 1.97 -0.66
N PRO A 131 -0.02 1.24 0.43
CA PRO A 131 -0.96 0.30 1.03
C PRO A 131 -2.29 0.98 1.37
N SER A 132 -3.39 0.27 1.14
CA SER A 132 -4.69 0.70 1.64
C SER A 132 -4.88 0.26 3.10
N GLU A 133 -5.97 0.70 3.72
CA GLU A 133 -6.40 0.22 5.04
C GLU A 133 -7.09 -1.17 4.99
N TYR A 134 -6.91 -1.94 3.92
CA TYR A 134 -7.54 -3.26 3.79
C TYR A 134 -7.14 -4.17 4.97
N PRO A 135 -8.09 -4.85 5.64
CA PRO A 135 -7.81 -5.46 6.94
C PRO A 135 -7.09 -6.82 6.86
N HIS A 136 -6.92 -7.40 5.67
CA HIS A 136 -6.38 -8.75 5.52
C HIS A 136 -4.84 -8.76 5.42
N LEU A 137 -4.17 -8.64 6.56
CA LEU A 137 -2.70 -8.61 6.67
C LEU A 137 -1.97 -9.78 5.97
N PRO A 138 -2.45 -11.04 6.00
CA PRO A 138 -1.77 -12.13 5.30
C PRO A 138 -1.66 -11.90 3.78
N VAL A 139 -2.58 -11.15 3.19
CA VAL A 139 -2.55 -10.79 1.75
C VAL A 139 -1.42 -9.79 1.48
N PHE A 140 -1.21 -8.80 2.37
CA PHE A 140 -0.07 -7.89 2.28
C PHE A 140 1.26 -8.61 2.44
N ARG A 141 1.36 -9.56 3.37
CA ARG A 141 2.56 -10.41 3.50
C ARG A 141 2.81 -11.22 2.23
N PHE A 142 1.77 -11.77 1.62
CA PHE A 142 1.94 -12.47 0.35
C PHE A 142 2.35 -11.54 -0.80
N ALA A 143 1.78 -10.33 -0.87
CA ALA A 143 2.21 -9.30 -1.81
C ALA A 143 3.69 -8.94 -1.64
N GLY A 144 4.17 -8.81 -0.39
CA GLY A 144 5.58 -8.64 -0.10
C GLY A 144 6.45 -9.78 -0.63
N LYS A 145 6.02 -11.04 -0.47
CA LYS A 145 6.72 -12.20 -1.04
C LYS A 145 6.81 -12.13 -2.57
N MET A 146 5.74 -11.71 -3.25
CA MET A 146 5.74 -11.54 -4.71
C MET A 146 6.74 -10.47 -5.17
N VAL A 147 6.80 -9.34 -4.46
CA VAL A 147 7.80 -8.30 -4.70
C VAL A 147 9.22 -8.83 -4.45
N GLY A 148 9.45 -9.55 -3.36
CA GLY A 148 10.75 -10.19 -3.10
C GLY A 148 11.17 -11.20 -4.17
N LEU A 149 10.23 -11.97 -4.72
CA LEU A 149 10.50 -12.87 -5.86
C LEU A 149 10.86 -12.09 -7.12
N ALA A 150 10.19 -10.97 -7.39
CA ALA A 150 10.53 -10.11 -8.52
C ALA A 150 11.93 -9.51 -8.40
N MET A 151 12.33 -9.07 -7.20
CA MET A 151 13.69 -8.59 -6.93
C MET A 151 14.74 -9.66 -7.24
N ARG A 152 14.55 -10.90 -6.76
CA ARG A 152 15.46 -12.03 -7.06
C ARG A 152 15.50 -12.38 -8.55
N ALA A 153 14.35 -12.34 -9.22
CA ALA A 153 14.20 -12.62 -10.64
C ALA A 153 14.63 -11.45 -11.54
N LYS A 154 15.02 -10.29 -10.97
CA LYS A 154 15.35 -9.04 -11.66
C LYS A 154 14.21 -8.56 -12.58
N VAL A 155 12.98 -8.67 -12.08
CA VAL A 155 11.76 -8.23 -12.75
C VAL A 155 11.36 -6.87 -12.18
N THR A 156 11.26 -5.87 -13.05
CA THR A 156 10.77 -4.54 -12.68
C THR A 156 9.28 -4.58 -12.39
N LEU A 157 8.84 -3.87 -11.35
CA LEU A 157 7.42 -3.68 -11.07
C LEU A 157 6.80 -2.73 -12.10
N PRO A 158 5.51 -2.88 -12.46
CA PRO A 158 4.85 -1.98 -13.40
C PRO A 158 4.45 -0.61 -12.80
N VAL A 159 4.71 -0.40 -11.51
CA VAL A 159 4.37 0.80 -10.74
C VAL A 159 5.52 1.17 -9.81
N ARG A 160 5.53 2.40 -9.30
CA ARG A 160 6.42 2.79 -8.20
C ARG A 160 5.76 2.55 -6.86
N LEU A 161 6.55 2.20 -5.85
CA LEU A 161 6.09 2.18 -4.46
C LEU A 161 6.41 3.53 -3.80
N SER A 162 5.53 4.00 -2.93
CA SER A 162 5.78 5.24 -2.18
C SER A 162 7.06 5.15 -1.34
N ARG A 163 7.72 6.28 -1.10
CA ARG A 163 8.94 6.33 -0.27
C ARG A 163 8.71 5.76 1.14
N ALA A 164 7.51 5.93 1.70
CA ALA A 164 7.14 5.32 2.98
C ALA A 164 7.21 3.79 2.96
N VAL A 165 6.71 3.16 1.89
CA VAL A 165 6.81 1.69 1.71
C VAL A 165 8.28 1.27 1.60
N LEU A 166 9.06 1.96 0.78
CA LEU A 166 10.49 1.66 0.60
C LEU A 166 11.27 1.79 1.92
N ARG A 167 11.01 2.84 2.70
CA ARG A 167 11.61 3.02 4.03
C ARG A 167 11.25 1.89 4.98
N ARG A 168 9.98 1.46 5.00
CA ARG A 168 9.57 0.32 5.83
C ARG A 168 10.25 -0.98 5.40
N MET A 169 10.35 -1.25 4.10
CA MET A 169 11.10 -2.41 3.57
C MET A 169 12.58 -2.39 3.97
N LEU A 170 13.15 -1.20 4.20
CA LEU A 170 14.51 -1.01 4.68
C LEU A 170 14.62 -0.94 6.20
N LEU A 171 13.54 -1.23 6.92
CA LEU A 171 13.45 -1.20 8.38
C LEU A 171 13.83 0.17 8.98
N VAL A 172 13.55 1.25 8.24
CA VAL A 172 13.70 2.62 8.73
C VAL A 172 12.44 2.99 9.50
N GLU A 173 12.60 3.26 10.80
CA GLU A 173 11.51 3.74 11.64
C GLU A 173 11.22 5.22 11.36
N ALA A 174 9.95 5.62 11.44
CA ALA A 174 9.53 6.98 11.11
C ALA A 174 10.22 8.05 11.98
N VAL A 175 10.48 7.72 13.24
CA VAL A 175 11.19 8.57 14.21
C VAL A 175 12.64 8.86 13.80
N ASP A 176 13.27 7.95 13.05
CA ASP A 176 14.65 8.10 12.59
C ASP A 176 14.75 8.93 11.29
N ILE A 177 13.61 9.28 10.68
CA ILE A 177 13.57 10.12 9.48
C ILE A 177 13.75 11.59 9.89
N ALA A 178 14.76 12.24 9.31
CA ALA A 178 14.96 13.67 9.46
C ALA A 178 13.69 14.43 9.05
N PHE A 179 13.40 15.54 9.73
CA PHE A 179 12.13 16.25 9.52
C PHE A 179 11.97 16.72 8.07
N GLU A 180 13.07 17.17 7.47
CA GLU A 180 13.12 17.68 6.10
C GLU A 180 12.85 16.55 5.09
N ASP A 181 13.41 15.36 5.32
CA ASP A 181 13.16 14.17 4.50
C ASP A 181 11.71 13.68 4.64
N LEU A 182 11.16 13.71 5.85
CA LEU A 182 9.79 13.34 6.13
C LEU A 182 8.79 14.30 5.44
N MET A 183 9.08 15.59 5.47
CA MET A 183 8.28 16.60 4.77
C MET A 183 8.36 16.44 3.25
N GLU A 184 9.53 16.09 2.71
CA GLU A 184 9.68 15.80 1.28
C GLU A 184 8.92 14.51 0.89
N ASP A 185 8.95 13.47 1.73
CA ASP A 185 8.14 12.27 1.53
C ASP A 185 6.65 12.60 1.50
N LEU A 186 6.19 13.46 2.43
CA LEU A 186 4.80 13.90 2.46
C LEU A 186 4.45 14.70 1.20
N ARG A 187 5.32 15.60 0.72
CA ARG A 187 5.10 16.37 -0.50
C ARG A 187 4.92 15.48 -1.73
N LEU A 188 5.70 14.41 -1.83
CA LEU A 188 5.62 13.42 -2.91
C LEU A 188 4.43 12.45 -2.75
N PHE A 189 3.85 12.38 -1.55
CA PHE A 189 2.69 11.55 -1.25
C PHE A 189 1.39 12.33 -1.47
N ASP A 190 1.25 13.47 -0.82
CA ASP A 190 0.06 14.32 -0.80
C ASP A 190 0.44 15.80 -0.70
N LEU A 191 0.44 16.48 -1.86
CA LEU A 191 0.84 17.89 -1.96
C LEU A 191 -0.11 18.83 -1.22
N GLU A 192 -1.41 18.53 -1.18
CA GLU A 192 -2.39 19.36 -0.50
C GLU A 192 -2.18 19.31 1.03
N ARG A 193 -1.96 18.12 1.58
CA ARG A 193 -1.62 17.95 3.00
C ARG A 193 -0.29 18.60 3.33
N TYR A 194 0.72 18.47 2.46
CA TYR A 194 1.99 19.15 2.62
C TYR A 194 1.81 20.67 2.74
N ASP A 195 1.11 21.30 1.80
CA ASP A 195 0.87 22.74 1.79
C ASP A 195 0.12 23.21 3.05
N MET A 196 -0.87 22.43 3.51
CA MET A 196 -1.58 22.69 4.76
C MET A 196 -0.63 22.72 5.96
N LEU A 197 0.28 21.74 6.07
CA LEU A 197 1.22 21.69 7.19
C LEU A 197 2.30 22.77 7.10
N VAL A 198 2.76 23.12 5.90
CA VAL A 198 3.66 24.27 5.70
C VAL A 198 2.99 25.57 6.17
N ASN A 199 1.70 25.76 5.89
CA ASN A 199 0.96 26.93 6.40
C ASN A 199 0.93 26.97 7.94
N VAL A 200 0.78 25.83 8.61
CA VAL A 200 0.86 25.75 10.09
C VAL A 200 2.25 26.14 10.59
N LEU A 201 3.32 25.75 9.89
CA LEU A 201 4.70 26.09 10.27
C LEU A 201 5.02 27.57 10.07
N GLU A 202 4.60 28.16 8.96
CA GLU A 202 5.12 29.45 8.50
C GLU A 202 4.18 30.63 8.80
N LYS A 203 2.86 30.38 8.88
CA LYS A 203 1.85 31.43 8.94
C LYS A 203 1.15 31.43 10.29
N GLU A 204 0.00 30.76 10.37
CA GLU A 204 -0.91 30.82 11.50
C GLU A 204 -1.36 29.42 11.88
N ILE A 205 -1.43 29.18 13.18
CA ILE A 205 -1.97 27.95 13.75
C ILE A 205 -3.50 28.09 13.80
N PRO A 206 -4.26 27.20 13.13
CA PRO A 206 -5.72 27.20 13.22
C PRO A 206 -6.22 27.21 14.68
N PRO A 207 -7.21 28.04 15.03
CA PRO A 207 -7.76 28.08 16.38
C PRO A 207 -8.31 26.73 16.82
N GLY A 208 -7.93 26.28 18.02
CA GLY A 208 -8.38 25.00 18.57
C GLY A 208 -7.73 23.77 17.95
N LEU A 209 -6.67 23.93 17.15
CA LEU A 209 -5.88 22.80 16.66
C LEU A 209 -5.27 22.04 17.83
N THR A 210 -5.43 20.71 17.82
CA THR A 210 -4.93 19.81 18.86
C THR A 210 -4.05 18.74 18.23
N PHE A 211 -3.32 17.96 19.03
CA PHE A 211 -2.57 16.81 18.56
C PHE A 211 -3.48 15.61 18.24
N SER A 212 -4.44 15.83 17.35
CA SER A 212 -5.34 14.80 16.85
C SER A 212 -5.61 14.99 15.37
N ILE A 213 -6.04 13.92 14.70
CA ILE A 213 -6.38 13.94 13.28
C ILE A 213 -7.69 13.21 13.01
N GLU A 214 -8.49 13.76 12.12
CA GLU A 214 -9.70 13.10 11.62
C GLU A 214 -9.36 12.24 10.39
N SER A 215 -9.89 11.02 10.37
CA SER A 215 -9.74 10.09 9.27
C SER A 215 -11.05 9.36 9.04
N GLU A 216 -11.49 9.37 7.79
CA GLU A 216 -12.64 8.60 7.36
C GLU A 216 -12.23 7.15 7.09
N ARG A 217 -12.81 6.22 7.86
CA ARG A 217 -12.58 4.79 7.72
C ARG A 217 -13.92 4.07 7.59
N PHE A 218 -14.10 3.29 6.53
CA PHE A 218 -15.33 2.52 6.28
C PHE A 218 -16.62 3.35 6.36
N GLY A 219 -16.58 4.59 5.84
CA GLY A 219 -17.71 5.53 5.85
C GLY A 219 -17.99 6.18 7.20
N ALA A 220 -17.09 6.05 8.18
CA ALA A 220 -17.18 6.70 9.48
C ALA A 220 -15.95 7.59 9.73
N VAL A 221 -16.18 8.85 10.07
CA VAL A 221 -15.12 9.74 10.54
C VAL A 221 -14.74 9.35 11.96
N LYS A 222 -13.47 9.04 12.16
CA LYS A 222 -12.87 8.79 13.48
C LYS A 222 -11.78 9.81 13.72
N VAL A 223 -11.65 10.20 14.97
CA VAL A 223 -10.53 11.03 15.41
C VAL A 223 -9.45 10.10 16.00
N PHE A 224 -8.19 10.44 15.81
CA PHE A 224 -7.04 9.68 16.33
C PHE A 224 -6.12 10.63 17.08
N ASP A 225 -5.66 10.23 18.27
CA ASP A 225 -4.65 11.00 18.98
C ASP A 225 -3.28 10.77 18.35
N LEU A 226 -2.58 11.87 18.07
CA LEU A 226 -1.24 11.84 17.48
C LEU A 226 -0.15 11.59 18.54
N LEU A 227 -0.44 11.91 19.79
CA LEU A 227 0.35 11.58 20.99
C LEU A 227 -0.61 11.18 22.12
N GLU A 228 -0.09 10.77 23.28
CA GLU A 228 -0.94 10.43 24.43
C GLU A 228 -1.80 11.62 24.87
N ASP A 229 -3.12 11.43 24.96
CA ASP A 229 -4.10 12.49 25.27
C ASP A 229 -4.12 13.66 24.26
N GLY A 230 -3.76 13.39 23.00
CA GLY A 230 -3.53 14.41 21.98
C GLY A 230 -4.69 15.36 21.67
N ARG A 231 -5.94 14.90 21.74
CA ARG A 231 -7.14 15.76 21.62
C ARG A 231 -7.24 16.86 22.68
N ASN A 232 -6.59 16.70 23.84
CA ASN A 232 -6.57 17.70 24.91
C ASN A 232 -5.30 18.56 24.88
N ALA A 233 -4.32 18.22 24.02
CA ALA A 233 -3.09 18.97 23.85
C ALA A 233 -3.23 19.99 22.71
N LEU A 234 -3.24 21.29 23.05
CA LEU A 234 -3.32 22.38 22.07
C LEU A 234 -1.99 22.60 21.33
N VAL A 235 -2.09 22.86 20.04
CA VAL A 235 -0.98 23.29 19.21
C VAL A 235 -0.73 24.79 19.41
N ASN A 236 0.54 25.16 19.56
CA ASN A 236 1.03 26.51 19.76
C ASN A 236 2.40 26.68 19.09
N GLU A 237 2.95 27.89 19.10
CA GLU A 237 4.22 28.20 18.43
C GLU A 237 5.41 27.34 18.89
N GLY A 238 5.42 26.91 20.16
CA GLY A 238 6.49 26.10 20.73
C GLY A 238 6.45 24.63 20.32
N ASN A 239 5.28 24.09 19.94
CA ASN A 239 5.09 22.68 19.65
C ASN A 239 4.56 22.39 18.22
N LYS A 240 4.29 23.41 17.40
CA LYS A 240 3.75 23.24 16.04
C LYS A 240 4.61 22.37 15.12
N ARG A 241 5.94 22.41 15.29
CA ARG A 241 6.86 21.55 14.52
C ARG A 241 6.67 20.07 14.86
N GLU A 242 6.44 19.76 16.14
CA GLU A 242 6.15 18.40 16.60
C GLU A 242 4.79 17.94 16.09
N TYR A 243 3.76 18.79 16.16
CA TYR A 243 2.44 18.50 15.58
C TYR A 243 2.56 18.11 14.10
N VAL A 244 3.27 18.92 13.31
CA VAL A 244 3.47 18.67 11.86
C VAL A 244 4.18 17.35 11.63
N ARG A 245 5.23 17.04 12.41
CA ARG A 245 5.90 15.74 12.36
C ARG A 245 4.91 14.61 12.63
N CYS A 246 4.13 14.68 13.71
CA CYS A 246 3.20 13.61 14.05
C CYS A 246 2.11 13.40 13.00
N VAL A 247 1.61 14.48 12.37
CA VAL A 247 0.66 14.36 11.24
C VAL A 247 1.31 13.69 10.03
N ALA A 248 2.52 14.10 9.66
CA ALA A 248 3.23 13.50 8.54
C ALA A 248 3.53 12.01 8.78
N GLU A 249 3.99 11.64 9.98
CA GLU A 249 4.22 10.25 10.38
C GLU A 249 2.91 9.44 10.37
N TRP A 250 1.80 10.04 10.79
CA TRP A 250 0.50 9.39 10.75
C TRP A 250 0.04 9.11 9.31
N LEU A 251 0.14 10.09 8.42
CA LEU A 251 -0.29 9.98 7.03
C LEU A 251 0.52 8.94 6.26
N LEU A 252 1.84 8.92 6.46
CA LEU A 252 2.76 8.07 5.71
C LEU A 252 2.90 6.65 6.28
N PHE A 253 2.79 6.50 7.60
CA PHE A 253 3.12 5.24 8.29
C PHE A 253 2.00 4.73 9.19
N ARG A 254 1.61 5.49 10.23
CA ARG A 254 0.77 4.93 11.32
C ARG A 254 -0.65 4.55 10.86
N SER A 255 -1.18 5.25 9.85
CA SER A 255 -2.52 4.97 9.31
C SER A 255 -2.66 3.53 8.77
N VAL A 256 -1.56 2.97 8.26
CA VAL A 256 -1.47 1.64 7.61
C VAL A 256 -0.28 0.81 8.14
N GLU A 257 0.09 1.02 9.41
CA GLU A 257 1.28 0.42 10.05
C GLU A 257 1.29 -1.11 9.91
N GLN A 258 0.17 -1.76 10.20
CA GLN A 258 0.06 -3.22 10.14
C GLN A 258 0.23 -3.76 8.71
N GLN A 259 -0.24 -3.02 7.70
CA GLN A 259 -0.11 -3.38 6.30
C GLN A 259 1.32 -3.19 5.82
N HIS A 260 1.96 -2.08 6.20
CA HIS A 260 3.39 -1.83 6.00
C HIS A 260 4.24 -2.96 6.57
N ASP A 261 3.99 -3.34 7.83
CA ASP A 261 4.71 -4.39 8.53
C ASP A 261 4.54 -5.76 7.87
N ALA A 262 3.29 -6.12 7.56
CA ALA A 262 2.99 -7.38 6.89
C ALA A 262 3.68 -7.45 5.52
N PHE A 263 3.59 -6.38 4.73
CA PHE A 263 4.24 -6.30 3.42
C PHE A 263 5.76 -6.38 3.54
N ALA A 264 6.39 -5.59 4.41
CA ALA A 264 7.84 -5.63 4.64
C ALA A 264 8.29 -7.02 5.10
N GLN A 265 7.58 -7.64 6.04
CA GLN A 265 7.85 -9.02 6.48
C GLN A 265 7.79 -10.01 5.31
N GLY A 266 6.83 -9.85 4.40
CA GLY A 266 6.73 -10.66 3.18
C GLY A 266 7.93 -10.53 2.26
N VAL A 267 8.46 -9.31 2.11
CA VAL A 267 9.69 -9.08 1.34
C VAL A 267 10.86 -9.78 2.05
N HIS A 268 11.00 -9.59 3.36
CA HIS A 268 12.08 -10.17 4.17
C HIS A 268 12.05 -11.70 4.23
N ASP A 269 10.86 -12.30 4.10
CA ASP A 269 10.71 -13.75 3.96
C ASP A 269 11.48 -14.28 2.73
N ILE A 270 11.63 -13.47 1.67
CA ILE A 270 12.28 -13.84 0.40
C ILE A 270 13.68 -13.24 0.26
N VAL A 271 13.85 -11.95 0.52
CA VAL A 271 15.12 -11.21 0.39
C VAL A 271 15.63 -10.84 1.78
N SER A 272 16.82 -11.27 2.14
CA SER A 272 17.39 -10.98 3.46
C SER A 272 17.74 -9.50 3.64
N ASN A 273 17.82 -9.05 4.89
CA ASN A 273 18.16 -7.67 5.23
C ASN A 273 19.54 -7.27 4.68
N VAL A 274 20.48 -8.23 4.62
CA VAL A 274 21.83 -7.99 4.08
C VAL A 274 21.75 -7.70 2.58
N GLU A 275 20.97 -8.48 1.83
CA GLU A 275 20.76 -8.26 0.39
C GLU A 275 20.13 -6.88 0.13
N LEU A 276 19.11 -6.50 0.90
CA LEU A 276 18.46 -5.19 0.80
C LEU A 276 19.41 -4.03 1.17
N SER A 277 20.18 -4.15 2.25
CA SER A 277 21.14 -3.10 2.65
C SER A 277 22.25 -2.86 1.64
N GLN A 278 22.54 -3.86 0.79
CA GLN A 278 23.51 -3.76 -0.30
C GLN A 278 22.89 -3.22 -1.59
N GLY A 279 21.62 -2.80 -1.55
CA GLY A 279 20.90 -2.25 -2.70
C GLY A 279 20.39 -3.31 -3.68
N GLN A 280 20.49 -4.61 -3.38
CA GLN A 280 20.06 -5.65 -4.30
C GLN A 280 18.54 -5.59 -4.51
N GLY A 281 18.11 -5.44 -5.77
CA GLY A 281 16.70 -5.43 -6.12
C GLY A 281 16.00 -4.07 -5.96
N ILE A 282 16.64 -3.07 -5.31
CA ILE A 282 16.00 -1.76 -5.05
C ILE A 282 15.86 -0.96 -6.35
N GLU A 283 16.86 -1.04 -7.24
CA GLU A 283 16.80 -0.38 -8.54
C GLU A 283 15.62 -0.89 -9.38
N GLU A 284 15.24 -2.15 -9.23
CA GLU A 284 14.10 -2.77 -9.90
C GLU A 284 12.74 -2.27 -9.37
N LEU A 285 12.70 -1.66 -8.18
CA LEU A 285 11.50 -1.06 -7.59
C LEU A 285 11.28 0.40 -8.03
N ASP A 286 12.35 1.09 -8.46
CA ASP A 286 12.34 2.54 -8.74
C ASP A 286 12.47 2.88 -10.24
N ARG A 287 12.45 1.86 -11.12
CA ARG A 287 12.75 2.01 -12.56
C ARG A 287 11.59 2.47 -13.46
N VAL A 288 10.46 2.97 -12.91
CA VAL A 288 9.23 3.26 -13.69
C VAL A 288 8.71 4.68 -13.55
#